data_AF-A0A7G7KK96-F1
#
_entry.id   AF-A0A7G7KK96-F1
#
_cell.length_a   1.000
_cell.length_b   1.000
_cell.length_c   1.000
_cell.angle_alpha   90.00
_cell.angle_beta   90.00
_cell.angle_gamma   90.00
#
_symmetry.space_group_name_H-M   'P 1'
#
loop_
_entity.id
_entity.type
_entity.pdbx_description
1 polymer ?
#
loop_
_entity_poly.entity_id
_entity_poly.type
_entity_poly.pdbx_seq_one_letter_code
_entity_poly.pdbx_strand_id
1 'polypeptide(L)'
;MPTALLSIACLALASPAASAGWLAPVLQMMQPRIESRLTDQCRQLIGRQGGTPLESELSKLAEQPCRSLAKPVSACLIRETSRTGRELGVISELLTGRVGDDAEVVIKRCLASLLGLQESNLRDLPLQDLLQRWRQ
;
A
#
# COMPACT_ATOMS: atom_id res chain seq x y z
N MET A 1 18.61 -49.05 35.00
CA MET A 1 17.49 -49.45 34.10
C MET A 1 16.32 -48.53 34.40
N PRO A 2 15.58 -48.00 33.40
CA PRO A 2 16.04 -47.03 32.40
C PRO A 2 15.16 -45.76 32.34
N THR A 3 15.70 -44.66 31.77
CA THR A 3 15.09 -43.68 30.82
C THR A 3 13.61 -43.29 30.98
N ALA A 4 13.15 -42.04 30.81
CA ALA A 4 13.42 -41.21 29.65
C ALA A 4 12.66 -39.85 29.69
N LEU A 5 13.31 -38.82 29.13
CA LEU A 5 12.77 -37.85 28.16
C LEU A 5 11.92 -36.66 28.65
N LEU A 6 12.66 -35.55 28.82
CA LEU A 6 12.29 -34.19 28.43
C LEU A 6 11.41 -34.19 27.16
N SER A 7 10.16 -33.76 27.28
CA SER A 7 9.33 -33.37 26.13
C SER A 7 9.55 -31.89 25.82
N ILE A 8 10.55 -31.64 24.97
CA ILE A 8 10.74 -30.36 24.29
C ILE A 8 9.64 -30.26 23.23
N ALA A 9 8.57 -29.52 23.56
CA ALA A 9 7.58 -29.12 22.58
C ALA A 9 8.18 -28.02 21.69
N CYS A 10 8.96 -28.42 20.69
CA CYS A 10 9.28 -27.59 19.53
C CYS A 10 7.98 -27.33 18.76
N LEU A 11 7.24 -26.28 19.15
CA LEU A 11 6.35 -25.59 18.23
C LEU A 11 7.23 -24.97 17.15
N ALA A 12 7.46 -25.74 16.09
CA ALA A 12 7.98 -25.23 14.84
C ALA A 12 7.03 -24.10 14.41
N LEU A 13 7.50 -22.87 14.58
CA LEU A 13 7.02 -21.70 13.89
C LEU A 13 7.12 -22.01 12.39
N ALA A 14 6.03 -22.57 11.84
CA ALA A 14 5.79 -22.56 10.42
C ALA A 14 5.56 -21.11 10.04
N SER A 15 6.66 -20.35 9.92
CA SER A 15 6.65 -19.10 9.18
C SER A 15 6.08 -19.44 7.81
N PRO A 16 4.95 -18.85 7.38
CA PRO A 16 4.51 -19.03 6.01
C PRO A 16 5.69 -18.61 5.15
N ALA A 17 6.15 -19.52 4.29
CA ALA A 17 7.19 -19.21 3.33
C ALA A 17 6.76 -17.92 2.66
N ALA A 18 7.50 -16.84 2.94
CA ALA A 18 7.28 -15.58 2.27
C ALA A 18 7.49 -15.90 0.80
N SER A 19 6.39 -16.02 0.06
CA SER A 19 6.37 -15.96 -1.39
C SER A 19 6.82 -14.53 -1.71
N ALA A 20 8.13 -14.32 -1.59
CA ALA A 20 8.78 -13.13 -2.08
C ALA A 20 8.61 -13.24 -3.59
N GLY A 21 7.68 -12.44 -4.11
CA GLY A 21 7.49 -12.31 -5.53
C GLY A 21 8.84 -12.08 -6.17
N TRP A 22 9.15 -12.84 -7.22
CA TRP A 22 10.41 -12.71 -7.94
C TRP A 22 10.67 -11.26 -8.43
N LEU A 23 9.61 -10.44 -8.52
CA LEU A 23 9.64 -9.02 -8.87
C LEU A 23 9.67 -8.03 -7.70
N ALA A 24 9.65 -8.49 -6.45
CA ALA A 24 9.73 -7.59 -5.29
C ALA A 24 10.94 -6.64 -5.34
N PRO A 25 12.15 -7.06 -5.80
CA PRO A 25 13.27 -6.14 -5.96
C PRO A 25 13.01 -5.02 -6.97
N VAL A 26 12.28 -5.32 -8.06
CA VAL A 26 11.92 -4.32 -9.08
C VAL A 26 10.99 -3.27 -8.48
N LEU A 27 9.98 -3.69 -7.73
CA LEU A 27 9.07 -2.79 -7.01
C LEU A 27 9.80 -1.92 -5.98
N GLN A 28 10.78 -2.48 -5.27
CA GLN A 28 11.62 -1.74 -4.34
C GLN A 28 12.47 -0.66 -5.04
N MET A 29 13.04 -0.96 -6.20
CA MET A 29 13.74 0.06 -7.01
C MET A 29 12.81 1.18 -7.47
N MET A 30 11.52 0.89 -7.68
CA MET A 30 10.52 1.88 -8.05
C MET A 30 10.00 2.70 -6.86
N GLN A 31 10.29 2.31 -5.62
CA GLN A 31 9.75 2.94 -4.42
C GLN A 31 9.91 4.48 -4.39
N PRO A 32 11.06 5.09 -4.74
CA PRO A 32 11.18 6.55 -4.76
C PRO A 32 10.23 7.22 -5.75
N ARG A 33 9.97 6.59 -6.90
CA ARG A 33 9.02 7.08 -7.90
C ARG A 33 7.58 6.97 -7.39
N ILE A 34 7.25 5.86 -6.71
CA ILE A 34 5.95 5.66 -6.08
C ILE A 34 5.72 6.72 -5.00
N GLU A 35 6.70 6.97 -4.14
CA GLU A 35 6.63 7.99 -3.07
C GLU A 35 6.45 9.41 -3.61
N SER A 36 7.16 9.77 -4.68
CA SER A 36 6.97 11.07 -5.36
C SER A 36 5.54 11.21 -5.87
N ARG A 37 5.01 10.19 -6.55
CA ARG A 37 3.63 10.20 -7.07
C ARG A 37 2.59 10.30 -5.97
N LEU A 38 2.77 9.57 -4.87
CA LEU A 38 1.90 9.64 -3.70
C LEU A 38 1.92 11.03 -3.07
N THR A 39 3.11 11.64 -2.95
CA THR A 39 3.28 12.99 -2.45
C THR A 39 2.52 13.99 -3.32
N ASP A 40 2.67 13.91 -4.65
CA ASP A 40 1.99 14.78 -5.60
C ASP A 40 0.47 14.65 -5.53
N GLN A 41 -0.04 13.41 -5.49
CA GLN A 41 -1.48 13.15 -5.38
C GLN A 41 -2.05 13.66 -4.06
N CYS A 42 -1.36 13.43 -2.94
CA CYS A 42 -1.76 13.95 -1.63
C CYS A 42 -1.85 15.49 -1.63
N ARG A 43 -0.86 16.18 -2.22
CA ARG A 43 -0.87 17.65 -2.35
C ARG A 43 -2.02 18.14 -3.23
N GLN A 44 -2.33 17.42 -4.32
CA GLN A 44 -3.46 17.73 -5.19
C GLN A 44 -4.81 17.55 -4.49
N LEU A 45 -4.94 16.55 -3.61
CA LEU A 45 -6.17 16.34 -2.83
C LEU A 45 -6.39 17.48 -1.83
N ILE A 46 -5.33 17.96 -1.18
CA ILE A 46 -5.39 19.07 -0.23
C ILE A 46 -5.67 20.40 -0.96
N GLY A 47 -4.96 20.65 -2.06
CA GLY A 47 -5.09 21.88 -2.84
C GLY A 47 -6.35 21.98 -3.71
N ARG A 48 -7.26 21.01 -3.65
CA ARG A 48 -8.58 21.07 -4.32
C ARG A 48 -9.72 21.47 -3.37
N GLN A 49 -9.40 21.77 -2.12
CA GLN A 49 -10.36 22.21 -1.10
C GLN A 49 -10.49 23.74 -1.10
N GLY A 50 -11.08 24.30 -2.16
CA GLY A 50 -11.60 25.68 -2.20
C GLY A 50 -10.80 26.67 -3.04
N GLY A 51 -11.27 26.94 -4.27
CA GLY A 51 -10.65 27.71 -5.36
C GLY A 51 -10.17 29.14 -5.09
N THR A 52 -9.31 29.32 -4.10
CA THR A 52 -8.80 30.59 -3.60
C THR A 52 -7.26 30.60 -3.66
N PRO A 53 -6.61 31.77 -3.71
CA PRO A 53 -5.14 31.88 -3.68
C PRO A 53 -4.49 31.15 -2.49
N LEU A 54 -5.26 30.90 -1.42
CA LEU A 54 -4.86 30.12 -0.26
C LEU A 54 -4.48 28.67 -0.61
N GLU A 55 -5.05 28.06 -1.67
CA GLU A 55 -4.77 26.67 -2.07
C GLU A 55 -3.31 26.44 -2.44
N SER A 56 -2.65 27.43 -3.07
CA SER A 56 -1.24 27.29 -3.47
C SER A 56 -0.32 27.23 -2.26
N GLU A 57 -0.56 28.09 -1.27
CA GLU A 57 0.19 28.09 -0.02
C GLU A 57 -0.13 26.86 0.84
N LEU A 58 -1.40 26.44 0.89
CA LEU A 58 -1.81 25.21 1.56
C LEU A 58 -1.14 23.97 0.94
N SER A 59 -1.06 23.92 -0.39
CA SER A 59 -0.37 22.83 -1.12
C SER A 59 1.14 22.80 -0.87
N LYS A 60 1.77 23.95 -0.62
CA LYS A 60 3.19 24.02 -0.20
C LYS A 60 3.36 23.53 1.24
N LEU A 61 2.51 23.98 2.16
CA LEU A 61 2.50 23.53 3.56
C LEU A 61 2.26 22.02 3.68
N ALA A 62 1.48 21.45 2.76
CA ALA A 62 1.20 20.02 2.69
C ALA A 62 2.38 19.15 2.23
N GLU A 63 3.48 19.71 1.70
CA GLU A 63 4.55 18.91 1.11
C GLU A 63 5.18 17.94 2.10
N GLN A 64 5.60 18.43 3.28
CA GLN A 64 6.27 17.60 4.28
C GLN A 64 5.33 16.53 4.88
N PRO A 65 4.07 16.85 5.24
CA PRO A 65 3.07 15.85 5.61
C PRO A 65 2.79 14.81 4.52
N CYS A 66 2.64 15.23 3.26
CA CYS A 66 2.40 14.29 2.16
C CYS A 66 3.60 13.37 1.91
N ARG A 67 4.82 13.90 2.04
CA ARG A 67 6.05 13.11 1.93
C ARG A 67 6.18 12.10 3.09
N SER A 68 5.80 12.49 4.31
CA SER A 68 5.86 11.59 5.46
C SER A 68 4.84 10.45 5.36
N LEU A 69 3.67 10.72 4.77
CA LEU A 69 2.65 9.71 4.46
C LEU A 69 3.05 8.80 3.30
N ALA A 70 3.76 9.31 2.30
CA ALA A 70 4.13 8.55 1.11
C ALA A 70 4.95 7.29 1.44
N LYS A 71 5.85 7.36 2.42
CA LYS A 71 6.75 6.26 2.80
C LYS A 71 6.06 5.02 3.40
N PRO A 72 5.21 5.12 4.43
CA PRO A 72 4.47 3.97 4.93
C PRO A 72 3.49 3.41 3.90
N VAL A 73 2.87 4.27 3.08
CA VAL A 73 1.94 3.85 2.02
C VAL A 73 2.68 3.10 0.91
N SER A 74 3.81 3.61 0.41
CA SER A 74 4.61 2.93 -0.63
C SER A 74 5.09 1.56 -0.15
N ALA A 75 5.57 1.46 1.09
CA ALA A 75 6.01 0.20 1.68
C ALA A 75 4.87 -0.81 1.81
N CYS A 76 3.68 -0.35 2.15
CA CYS A 76 2.47 -1.16 2.23
C CYS A 76 2.03 -1.67 0.85
N LEU A 77 2.01 -0.81 -0.17
CA LEU A 77 1.69 -1.19 -1.55
C LEU A 77 2.67 -2.26 -2.08
N ILE A 78 3.98 -2.07 -1.90
CA ILE A 78 5.00 -3.02 -2.35
C ILE A 78 4.82 -4.37 -1.64
N ARG A 79 4.60 -4.34 -0.32
CA ARG A 79 4.39 -5.55 0.48
C ARG A 79 3.13 -6.31 0.06
N GLU A 80 2.00 -5.63 -0.12
CA GLU A 80 0.75 -6.28 -0.54
C GLU A 80 0.80 -6.78 -1.98
N THR A 81 1.50 -6.05 -2.86
CA THR A 81 1.75 -6.52 -4.22
C THR A 81 2.51 -7.84 -4.19
N SER A 82 3.57 -7.94 -3.38
CA SER A 82 4.32 -9.19 -3.23
C SER A 82 3.50 -10.29 -2.55
N ARG A 83 2.76 -9.95 -1.50
CA ARG A 83 1.98 -10.93 -0.73
C ARG A 83 0.85 -11.55 -1.55
N THR A 84 0.34 -10.84 -2.54
CA THR A 84 -0.76 -11.30 -3.39
C THR A 84 -0.30 -11.90 -4.73
N GLY A 85 1.00 -11.88 -5.03
CA GLY A 85 1.54 -12.39 -6.30
C GLY A 85 1.09 -11.59 -7.53
N ARG A 86 0.81 -10.29 -7.34
CA ARG A 86 0.25 -9.38 -8.37
C ARG A 86 1.30 -8.44 -8.98
N GLU A 87 2.59 -8.74 -8.81
CA GLU A 87 3.68 -7.83 -9.16
C GLU A 87 3.71 -7.50 -10.65
N LEU A 88 3.56 -8.50 -11.53
CA LEU A 88 3.55 -8.30 -12.98
C LEU A 88 2.42 -7.36 -13.42
N GLY A 89 1.21 -7.61 -12.89
CA GLY A 89 0.02 -6.81 -13.21
C GLY A 89 0.16 -5.39 -12.71
N VAL A 90 0.55 -5.20 -11.44
CA VAL A 90 0.79 -3.88 -10.86
C VAL A 90 1.88 -3.12 -11.62
N ILE A 91 2.99 -3.77 -11.98
CA ILE A 91 4.06 -3.11 -12.77
C ILE A 91 3.53 -2.68 -14.14
N SER A 92 2.77 -3.54 -14.83
CA SER A 92 2.18 -3.21 -16.14
C SER A 92 1.21 -2.03 -16.04
N GLU A 93 0.35 -2.01 -15.02
CA GLU A 93 -0.59 -0.93 -14.74
C GLU A 93 0.13 0.39 -14.42
N LEU A 94 1.17 0.34 -13.59
CA LEU A 94 2.01 1.50 -13.29
C LEU A 94 2.72 2.05 -14.54
N LEU A 95 3.26 1.19 -15.40
CA LEU A 95 3.92 1.58 -16.65
C LEU A 95 2.94 2.22 -17.65
N THR A 96 1.70 1.75 -17.68
CA THR A 96 0.62 2.32 -18.50
C THR A 96 -0.07 3.51 -17.84
N GLY A 97 0.32 3.87 -16.60
CA GLY A 97 -0.19 5.03 -15.88
C GLY A 97 -1.64 4.89 -15.43
N ARG A 98 -2.14 3.67 -15.26
CA ARG A 98 -3.53 3.39 -14.84
C ARG A 98 -3.57 2.61 -13.52
N VAL A 99 -4.74 2.61 -12.88
CA VAL A 99 -5.09 1.67 -11.81
C VAL A 99 -6.05 0.67 -12.44
N GLY A 100 -5.66 -0.60 -12.50
CA GLY A 100 -6.53 -1.69 -12.94
C GLY A 100 -6.80 -2.68 -11.82
N ASP A 101 -7.29 -3.87 -12.18
CA ASP A 101 -7.75 -4.89 -11.23
C ASP A 101 -6.66 -5.33 -10.26
N ASP A 102 -5.39 -5.37 -10.70
CA ASP A 102 -4.26 -5.75 -9.87
C ASP A 102 -3.95 -4.70 -8.80
N ALA A 103 -3.76 -3.45 -9.23
CA ALA A 103 -3.50 -2.35 -8.32
C ALA A 103 -4.70 -2.07 -7.40
N GLU A 104 -5.93 -2.21 -7.87
CA GLU A 104 -7.13 -1.99 -7.06
C GLU A 104 -7.17 -2.94 -5.85
N VAL A 105 -6.92 -4.24 -6.04
CA VAL A 105 -6.89 -5.22 -4.95
C VAL A 105 -5.78 -4.88 -3.95
N VAL A 106 -4.59 -4.53 -4.44
CA VAL A 106 -3.45 -4.14 -3.60
C VAL A 106 -3.75 -2.88 -2.79
N ILE A 107 -4.31 -1.85 -3.42
CA ILE A 107 -4.67 -0.58 -2.77
C ILE A 107 -5.69 -0.83 -1.67
N LYS A 108 -6.75 -1.61 -1.93
CA LYS A 108 -7.77 -1.93 -0.92
C LYS A 108 -7.18 -2.68 0.28
N ARG A 109 -6.33 -3.70 0.06
CA ARG A 109 -5.67 -4.42 1.14
C ARG A 109 -4.74 -3.51 1.94
N CYS A 110 -4.05 -2.60 1.24
CA CYS A 110 -3.18 -1.64 1.89
C CYS A 110 -3.96 -0.64 2.76
N LEU A 111 -5.07 -0.09 2.24
CA LEU A 111 -5.97 0.77 3.01
C LEU A 111 -6.54 0.05 4.23
N ALA A 112 -6.98 -1.21 4.07
CA ALA A 112 -7.46 -2.01 5.20
C ALA A 112 -6.38 -2.13 6.28
N SER A 113 -5.16 -2.49 5.88
CA SER A 113 -4.02 -2.63 6.79
C SER A 113 -3.68 -1.32 7.53
N LEU A 114 -3.59 -0.21 6.80
CA LEU A 114 -3.28 1.11 7.38
C LEU A 114 -4.37 1.62 8.34
N LEU A 115 -5.62 1.21 8.13
CA LEU A 115 -6.77 1.59 8.97
C LEU A 115 -7.09 0.57 10.07
N GLY A 116 -6.32 -0.51 10.19
CA GLY A 116 -6.58 -1.58 11.17
C GLY A 116 -7.87 -2.36 10.89
N LEU A 117 -8.33 -2.39 9.64
CA LEU A 117 -9.52 -3.11 9.19
C LEU A 117 -9.16 -4.53 8.73
N GLN A 118 -10.16 -5.42 8.75
CA GLN A 118 -10.01 -6.75 8.16
C GLN A 118 -9.95 -6.64 6.64
N GLU A 119 -9.17 -7.52 6.00
CA GLU A 119 -8.95 -7.51 4.54
C GLU A 119 -10.23 -7.68 3.72
N SER A 120 -11.25 -8.32 4.28
CA SER A 120 -12.57 -8.49 3.65
C SER A 120 -13.39 -7.20 3.62
N ASN A 121 -13.14 -6.26 4.55
CA ASN A 121 -14.01 -5.10 4.75
C ASN A 121 -14.08 -4.15 3.55
N LEU A 122 -13.01 -4.12 2.73
CA LEU A 122 -12.94 -3.27 1.54
C LEU A 122 -13.07 -4.05 0.23
N ARG A 123 -13.23 -5.40 0.28
CA ARG A 123 -13.19 -6.26 -0.89
C ARG A 123 -14.30 -5.91 -1.90
N ASP A 124 -15.52 -5.72 -1.40
CA ASP A 124 -16.72 -5.52 -2.23
C ASP A 124 -17.01 -4.04 -2.53
N LEU A 125 -16.18 -3.12 -2.02
CA LEU A 125 -16.34 -1.68 -2.25
C LEU A 125 -15.43 -1.27 -3.40
N PRO A 126 -15.93 -0.75 -4.53
CA PRO A 126 -15.08 -0.33 -5.63
C PRO A 126 -14.25 0.89 -5.20
N LEU A 127 -12.99 0.95 -5.65
CA LEU A 127 -12.06 1.96 -5.15
C LEU A 127 -12.53 3.40 -5.44
N GLN A 128 -13.23 3.61 -6.56
CA GLN A 128 -13.79 4.93 -6.88
C GLN A 128 -14.78 5.44 -5.82
N ASP A 129 -15.56 4.55 -5.20
CA ASP A 129 -16.57 4.95 -4.21
C ASP A 129 -15.89 5.39 -2.91
N LEU A 130 -14.79 4.72 -2.54
CA LEU A 130 -13.96 5.12 -1.39
C LEU A 130 -13.36 6.50 -1.60
N LEU A 131 -12.78 6.74 -2.79
CA LEU A 131 -12.18 8.02 -3.14
C LEU A 131 -13.21 9.15 -3.25
N GLN A 132 -14.42 8.87 -3.71
CA GLN A 132 -15.51 9.84 -3.72
C GLN A 132 -15.92 10.24 -2.30
N ARG A 133 -16.06 9.28 -1.38
CA ARG A 133 -16.41 9.56 0.02
C ARG A 133 -15.34 10.38 0.74
N TRP A 134 -14.06 10.11 0.50
CA TRP A 134 -12.96 10.90 1.07
C TRP A 134 -12.84 12.31 0.50
N ARG A 135 -13.48 12.59 -0.63
CA ARG A 135 -13.50 13.92 -1.24
C ARG A 135 -14.65 14.79 -0.71
N GLN A 136 -15.69 14.17 -0.15
CA GLN A 136 -16.80 14.84 0.53
C GLN A 136 -16.36 15.28 1.93
#